data_AF-B2LSC4-F1
#
_entry.id   AF-B2LSC4-F1
#
_cell.length_a   1.000
_cell.length_b   1.000
_cell.length_c   1.000
_cell.angle_alpha   90.00
_cell.angle_beta   90.00
_cell.angle_gamma   90.00
#
_symmetry.space_group_name_H-M   'P 1'
#
loop_
_entity.id
_entity.type
_entity.pdbx_description
1 polymer ?
#
loop_
_entity_poly.entity_id
_entity_poly.type
_entity_poly.pdbx_seq_one_letter_code
_entity_poly.pdbx_strand_id
1 'polypeptide(L)'
;MGLIGITAIGHGGILGYIDWRKGRKNLDVIKGENGEVEVKDLDSGEVKKTTNEVVKLSSDSTITAQLQRIFVEPFERLDLDRVFVSQNNQTTIAFPKTRAETLFEGATEEQLDNWTLDHLVSVEQVSLTPEGKWRVYVHGHKRAVTATMVDEAFQNRIDQGAVTFRTKDKMEVLLEKDVTRKGVRKTNTYTIHKVNKHWHVDQ
;
A
#
# COMPACT_ATOMS: atom_id res chain seq x y z
N MET A 1 -22.22 6.75 -22.09
CA MET A 1 -20.79 7.01 -21.86
C MET A 1 -20.05 5.68 -21.99
N GLY A 2 -19.63 5.35 -23.20
CA GLY A 2 -19.00 4.05 -23.50
C GLY A 2 -17.59 3.99 -22.93
N LEU A 3 -17.20 2.80 -22.46
CA LEU A 3 -15.83 2.43 -22.10
C LEU A 3 -14.95 2.44 -23.37
N ILE A 4 -14.64 3.62 -23.89
CA ILE A 4 -13.69 3.79 -24.98
C ILE A 4 -12.30 3.72 -24.34
N GLY A 5 -11.53 2.67 -24.61
CA GLY A 5 -10.10 2.62 -24.29
C GLY A 5 -9.62 1.54 -23.33
N ILE A 6 -10.49 0.64 -22.86
CA ILE A 6 -10.09 -0.56 -22.11
C ILE A 6 -9.89 -1.73 -23.08
N THR A 7 -8.96 -1.62 -24.02
CA THR A 7 -8.56 -2.75 -24.89
C THR A 7 -7.29 -3.41 -24.40
N ALA A 8 -7.20 -4.71 -24.66
CA ALA A 8 -6.12 -5.60 -24.24
C ALA A 8 -4.72 -5.00 -24.48
N ILE A 9 -3.82 -5.38 -23.57
CA ILE A 9 -2.45 -4.91 -23.30
C ILE A 9 -1.48 -4.97 -24.52
N GLY A 10 -1.93 -5.35 -25.71
CA GLY A 10 -1.14 -5.31 -26.94
C GLY A 10 -1.20 -3.98 -27.73
N HIS A 11 -2.27 -3.19 -27.60
CA HIS A 11 -2.50 -2.04 -28.51
C HIS A 11 -2.98 -0.79 -27.75
N GLY A 12 -2.04 0.07 -27.34
CA GLY A 12 -2.27 1.51 -27.10
C GLY A 12 -3.24 1.98 -26.00
N GLY A 13 -3.96 1.11 -25.29
CA GLY A 13 -4.96 1.48 -24.28
C GLY A 13 -4.39 2.10 -22.99
N ILE A 14 -5.25 2.69 -22.15
CA ILE A 14 -4.83 3.52 -21.01
C ILE A 14 -3.97 2.79 -19.98
N LEU A 15 -4.30 1.55 -19.63
CA LEU A 15 -3.51 0.76 -18.68
C LEU A 15 -2.14 0.41 -19.28
N GLY A 16 -2.10 0.05 -20.56
CA GLY A 16 -0.84 -0.27 -21.25
C GLY A 16 0.05 0.96 -21.44
N TYR A 17 -0.54 2.15 -21.55
CA TYR A 17 0.21 3.40 -21.59
C TYR A 17 0.72 3.83 -20.21
N ILE A 18 -0.07 3.66 -19.14
CA ILE A 18 0.38 3.90 -17.75
C ILE A 18 1.58 3.00 -17.42
N ASP A 19 1.50 1.71 -17.75
CA ASP A 19 2.58 0.73 -17.55
C ASP A 19 3.85 1.16 -18.30
N TRP A 20 3.70 1.52 -19.58
CA TRP A 20 4.80 1.97 -20.43
C TRP A 20 5.36 3.32 -19.98
N ARG A 21 4.55 4.26 -19.51
CA ARG A 21 5.06 5.58 -19.06
C ARG A 21 5.85 5.48 -17.75
N LYS A 22 5.60 4.46 -16.94
CA LYS A 22 6.18 4.33 -15.61
C LYS A 22 7.71 4.39 -15.64
N GLY A 23 8.27 5.26 -14.79
CA GLY A 23 9.71 5.47 -14.67
C GLY A 23 10.36 6.33 -15.77
N ARG A 24 9.63 6.65 -16.85
CA ARG A 24 10.13 7.49 -17.95
C ARG A 24 9.78 8.95 -17.68
N LYS A 25 10.79 9.83 -17.71
CA LYS A 25 10.65 11.26 -17.37
C LYS A 25 10.76 12.17 -18.60
N ASN A 26 11.58 11.77 -19.58
CA ASN A 26 11.86 12.57 -20.77
C ASN A 26 11.04 12.03 -21.95
N LEU A 27 9.76 12.43 -22.00
CA LEU A 27 8.83 11.99 -23.04
C LEU A 27 8.53 13.13 -24.01
N ASP A 28 8.65 12.84 -25.30
CA ASP A 28 8.19 13.71 -26.39
C ASP A 28 6.91 13.15 -27.00
N VAL A 29 5.94 14.01 -27.29
CA VAL A 29 4.62 13.62 -27.82
C VAL A 29 4.47 14.17 -29.23
N ILE A 30 4.59 13.28 -30.20
CA ILE A 30 4.47 13.58 -31.63
C ILE A 30 3.02 13.32 -32.04
N LYS A 31 2.32 14.36 -32.49
CA LYS A 31 0.93 14.26 -32.92
C LYS A 31 0.87 13.76 -34.37
N GLY A 32 0.12 12.68 -34.60
CA GLY A 32 -0.22 12.18 -35.92
C GLY A 32 -1.57 12.70 -36.42
N GLU A 33 -2.04 12.15 -37.54
CA GLU A 33 -3.37 12.40 -38.07
C GLU A 33 -4.46 11.64 -37.29
N ASN A 34 -5.70 12.09 -37.37
CA ASN A 34 -6.87 11.41 -36.80
C ASN A 34 -6.81 11.09 -35.29
N GLY A 35 -6.06 11.88 -34.51
CA GLY A 35 -5.99 11.73 -33.05
C GLY A 35 -5.01 10.66 -32.55
N GLU A 36 -4.27 10.02 -33.46
CA GLU A 36 -3.14 9.18 -33.13
C GLU A 36 -1.97 10.03 -32.62
N VAL A 37 -1.23 9.47 -31.67
CA VAL A 37 -0.01 10.09 -31.15
C VAL A 37 1.08 9.03 -30.97
N GLU A 38 2.31 9.43 -31.25
CA GLU A 38 3.50 8.66 -30.95
C GLU A 38 4.21 9.32 -29.78
N VAL A 39 4.34 8.60 -28.67
CA VAL A 39 5.08 9.07 -27.50
C VAL A 39 6.45 8.42 -27.53
N LYS A 40 7.50 9.25 -27.60
CA LYS A 40 8.89 8.81 -27.66
C LYS A 40 9.58 9.06 -26.33
N ASP A 41 10.22 8.03 -25.82
CA ASP A 41 11.19 8.16 -24.73
C ASP A 41 12.51 8.67 -25.31
N LEU A 42 12.93 9.86 -24.88
CA LEU A 42 14.14 10.50 -25.38
C LEU A 42 15.42 9.86 -24.81
N ASP A 43 15.32 9.16 -23.68
CA ASP A 43 16.46 8.50 -23.04
C ASP A 43 16.76 7.14 -23.71
N SER A 44 15.72 6.34 -23.99
CA SER A 44 15.85 5.00 -24.57
C SER A 44 15.64 4.95 -26.09
N GLY A 45 15.01 5.96 -26.67
CA GLY A 45 14.58 5.98 -28.07
C GLY A 45 13.33 5.14 -28.36
N GLU A 46 12.73 4.52 -27.35
CA GLU A 46 11.53 3.68 -27.49
C GLU A 46 10.31 4.53 -27.88
N VAL A 47 9.46 4.01 -28.78
CA VAL A 47 8.26 4.70 -29.26
C VAL A 47 7.02 3.88 -28.93
N LYS A 48 6.02 4.55 -28.33
CA LYS A 48 4.71 4.00 -28.05
C LYS A 48 3.65 4.70 -28.90
N LYS A 49 2.96 3.94 -29.74
CA LYS A 49 1.77 4.42 -30.46
C LYS A 49 0.54 4.33 -29.56
N THR A 50 -0.22 5.41 -29.47
CA THR A 50 -1.46 5.52 -28.69
C THR A 50 -2.34 6.64 -29.25
N THR A 51 -3.37 7.08 -28.51
CA THR A 51 -4.23 8.21 -28.90
C THR A 51 -4.03 9.39 -27.96
N ASN A 52 -4.33 10.59 -28.45
CA ASN A 52 -4.29 11.81 -27.65
C ASN A 52 -5.22 11.72 -26.43
N GLU A 53 -6.35 11.03 -26.58
CA GLU A 53 -7.28 10.77 -25.47
C GLU A 53 -6.64 9.92 -24.38
N VAL A 54 -5.94 8.84 -24.73
CA VAL A 54 -5.22 8.00 -23.75
C VAL A 54 -4.14 8.79 -23.01
N VAL A 55 -3.37 9.64 -23.72
CA VAL A 55 -2.34 10.48 -23.07
C VAL A 55 -2.96 11.47 -22.08
N LYS A 56 -4.11 12.07 -22.42
CA LYS A 56 -4.84 12.98 -21.53
C LYS A 56 -5.39 12.24 -20.32
N LEU A 57 -6.15 11.17 -20.54
CA LEU A 57 -6.80 10.41 -19.46
C LEU A 57 -5.78 9.79 -18.49
N SER A 58 -4.63 9.34 -18.99
CA SER A 58 -3.54 8.80 -18.15
C SER A 58 -2.77 9.85 -17.37
N SER A 59 -2.91 11.13 -17.72
CA SER A 59 -2.31 12.26 -16.99
C SER A 59 -3.28 12.91 -16.00
N ASP A 60 -4.56 12.52 -16.03
CA ASP A 60 -5.57 13.00 -15.09
C ASP A 60 -5.49 12.19 -13.78
N SER A 61 -5.23 12.88 -12.68
CA SER A 61 -5.09 12.28 -11.34
C SER A 61 -6.39 11.65 -10.84
N THR A 62 -7.54 12.18 -11.21
CA THR A 62 -8.85 11.65 -10.80
C THR A 62 -9.13 10.35 -11.52
N ILE A 63 -8.88 10.31 -12.83
CA ILE A 63 -9.08 9.10 -13.64
C ILE A 63 -8.11 8.00 -13.22
N THR A 64 -6.84 8.33 -13.02
CA THR A 64 -5.83 7.36 -12.56
C THR A 64 -6.16 6.81 -11.17
N ALA A 65 -6.65 7.64 -10.24
CA ALA A 65 -7.13 7.18 -8.95
C ALA A 65 -8.35 6.24 -9.06
N GLN A 66 -9.30 6.53 -9.97
CA GLN A 66 -10.43 5.65 -10.23
C GLN A 66 -10.01 4.32 -10.85
N LEU A 67 -9.08 4.33 -11.81
CA LEU A 67 -8.52 3.11 -12.38
C LEU A 67 -7.79 2.29 -11.32
N GLN A 68 -7.00 2.93 -10.46
CA GLN A 68 -6.38 2.25 -9.32
C GLN A 68 -7.45 1.61 -8.44
N ARG A 69 -8.53 2.31 -8.12
CA ARG A 69 -9.63 1.76 -7.33
C ARG A 69 -10.24 0.51 -7.98
N ILE A 70 -10.51 0.55 -9.27
CA ILE A 70 -11.13 -0.56 -10.01
C ILE A 70 -10.19 -1.76 -10.13
N PHE A 71 -8.92 -1.53 -10.43
CA PHE A 71 -7.97 -2.58 -10.75
C PHE A 71 -7.07 -3.00 -9.57
N VAL A 72 -7.14 -2.33 -8.42
CA VAL A 72 -6.36 -2.65 -7.21
C VAL A 72 -7.25 -3.01 -6.02
N GLU A 73 -8.25 -2.18 -5.68
CA GLU A 73 -9.05 -2.36 -4.45
C GLU A 73 -9.68 -3.77 -4.31
N PRO A 74 -10.17 -4.42 -5.39
CA PRO A 74 -10.73 -5.77 -5.28
C PRO A 74 -9.73 -6.81 -4.74
N PHE A 75 -8.44 -6.68 -5.06
CA PHE A 75 -7.41 -7.60 -4.57
C PHE A 75 -7.20 -7.49 -3.06
N GLU A 76 -7.38 -6.30 -2.49
CA GLU A 76 -7.25 -6.08 -1.04
C GLU A 76 -8.47 -6.56 -0.26
N ARG A 77 -9.68 -6.35 -0.82
CA ARG A 77 -10.93 -6.60 -0.10
C ARG A 77 -11.41 -8.04 -0.21
N LEU A 78 -11.10 -8.71 -1.31
CA LEU A 78 -11.68 -10.00 -1.66
C LEU A 78 -10.63 -11.11 -1.83
N ASP A 79 -9.35 -10.80 -1.58
CA ASP A 79 -8.22 -11.74 -1.71
C ASP A 79 -8.22 -12.52 -3.03
N LEU A 80 -8.40 -11.79 -4.13
CA LEU A 80 -8.47 -12.36 -5.47
C LEU A 80 -7.07 -12.55 -6.07
N ASP A 81 -6.91 -13.52 -6.98
CA ASP A 81 -5.68 -13.67 -7.76
C ASP A 81 -5.73 -12.89 -9.09
N ARG A 82 -6.93 -12.72 -9.66
CA ARG A 82 -7.16 -12.08 -10.96
C ARG A 82 -8.46 -11.28 -10.98
N VAL A 83 -8.44 -10.16 -11.69
CA VAL A 83 -9.62 -9.37 -12.06
C VAL A 83 -9.81 -9.46 -13.57
N PHE A 84 -11.06 -9.68 -13.99
CA PHE A 84 -11.43 -9.72 -15.41
C PHE A 84 -12.38 -8.58 -15.73
N VAL A 85 -12.11 -7.88 -16.83
CA VAL A 85 -13.06 -6.93 -17.42
C VAL A 85 -13.57 -7.54 -18.70
N SER A 86 -14.89 -7.69 -18.80
CA SER A 86 -15.56 -8.17 -19.99
C SER A 86 -16.40 -7.08 -20.64
N GLN A 87 -16.41 -7.08 -21.97
CA GLN A 87 -17.30 -6.27 -22.79
C GLN A 87 -18.04 -7.22 -23.73
N ASN A 88 -19.37 -7.12 -23.79
CA ASN A 88 -20.21 -7.98 -24.63
C ASN A 88 -19.96 -9.49 -24.42
N ASN A 89 -19.85 -9.93 -23.17
CA ASN A 89 -19.53 -11.32 -22.77
C ASN A 89 -18.18 -11.86 -23.29
N GLN A 90 -17.31 -11.01 -23.80
CA GLN A 90 -15.93 -11.37 -24.12
C GLN A 90 -15.00 -10.77 -23.08
N THR A 91 -14.13 -11.59 -22.50
CA THR A 91 -13.08 -11.13 -21.59
C THR A 91 -12.11 -10.24 -22.38
N THR A 92 -12.13 -8.95 -22.08
CA THR A 92 -11.33 -7.93 -22.76
C THR A 92 -10.00 -7.71 -22.04
N ILE A 93 -9.98 -7.85 -20.71
CA ILE A 93 -8.76 -7.75 -19.89
C ILE A 93 -8.75 -8.84 -18.83
N ALA A 94 -7.61 -9.51 -18.69
CA ALA A 94 -7.26 -10.32 -17.53
C ALA A 94 -6.10 -9.63 -16.80
N PHE A 95 -6.33 -9.26 -15.54
CA PHE A 95 -5.40 -8.47 -14.75
C PHE A 95 -4.99 -9.27 -13.51
N PRO A 96 -3.75 -9.77 -13.42
CA PRO A 96 -3.28 -10.52 -12.25
C PRO A 96 -2.84 -9.59 -11.12
N LYS A 97 -2.98 -10.05 -9.86
CA LYS A 97 -2.60 -9.31 -8.64
C LYS A 97 -1.19 -8.74 -8.71
N THR A 98 -0.20 -9.56 -9.09
CA THR A 98 1.22 -9.14 -9.21
C THR A 98 1.45 -7.97 -10.17
N ARG A 99 0.62 -7.84 -11.21
CA ARG A 99 0.68 -6.71 -12.15
C ARG A 99 -0.05 -5.48 -11.63
N ALA A 100 -1.16 -5.67 -10.91
CA ALA A 100 -1.84 -4.59 -10.21
C ALA A 100 -0.93 -3.91 -9.20
N GLU A 101 -0.13 -4.72 -8.49
CA GLU A 101 0.79 -4.24 -7.48
C GLU A 101 1.84 -3.29 -8.05
N THR A 102 2.27 -3.54 -9.28
CA THR A 102 3.34 -2.78 -9.94
C THR A 102 2.82 -1.65 -10.84
N LEU A 103 1.62 -1.75 -11.42
CA LEU A 103 1.15 -0.78 -12.41
C LEU A 103 1.02 0.66 -11.87
N PHE A 104 0.65 0.81 -10.60
CA PHE A 104 0.43 2.11 -9.94
C PHE A 104 1.52 2.47 -8.90
N GLU A 105 2.67 1.78 -8.90
CA GLU A 105 3.77 2.16 -8.00
C GLU A 105 4.36 3.51 -8.41
N GLY A 106 4.49 4.41 -7.45
CA GLY A 106 4.80 5.83 -7.67
C GLY A 106 3.70 6.76 -7.16
N ALA A 107 2.56 6.22 -6.71
CA ALA A 107 1.60 6.98 -5.93
C ALA A 107 2.28 7.57 -4.69
N THR A 108 2.06 8.87 -4.47
CA THR A 108 2.46 9.61 -3.27
C THR A 108 2.08 8.81 -2.03
N GLU A 109 2.97 8.75 -1.05
CA GLU A 109 2.66 8.14 0.22
C GLU A 109 1.49 8.90 0.85
N GLU A 110 0.35 8.24 0.95
CA GLU A 110 -0.87 8.79 1.51
C GLU A 110 -0.99 8.30 2.96
N GLN A 111 -1.10 9.23 3.89
CA GLN A 111 -1.45 8.91 5.27
C GLN A 111 -2.96 8.68 5.34
N LEU A 112 -3.36 7.45 5.64
CA LEU A 112 -4.77 7.05 5.67
C LEU A 112 -5.40 7.22 7.05
N ASP A 113 -4.60 7.00 8.10
CA ASP A 113 -5.05 6.95 9.48
C ASP A 113 -3.85 7.20 10.39
N ASN A 114 -4.01 8.07 11.38
CA ASN A 114 -3.03 8.28 12.44
C ASN A 114 -3.78 8.59 13.74
N TRP A 115 -3.47 7.84 14.78
CA TRP A 115 -3.98 8.11 16.11
C TRP A 115 -2.99 7.64 17.16
N THR A 116 -3.10 8.27 18.33
CA THR A 116 -2.37 7.92 19.54
C THR A 116 -3.34 7.87 20.70
N LEU A 117 -3.56 6.67 21.26
CA LEU A 117 -4.59 6.41 22.28
C LEU A 117 -4.12 5.34 23.26
N ASP A 118 -4.69 5.34 24.46
CA ASP A 118 -4.47 4.27 25.43
C ASP A 118 -5.12 2.97 24.95
N HIS A 119 -4.33 1.90 24.90
CA HIS A 119 -4.75 0.58 24.48
C HIS A 119 -4.28 -0.49 25.45
N LEU A 120 -5.13 -1.51 25.60
CA LEU A 120 -4.72 -2.76 26.23
C LEU A 120 -4.03 -3.64 25.18
N VAL A 121 -2.81 -4.06 25.47
CA VAL A 121 -2.06 -5.01 24.64
C VAL A 121 -1.66 -6.24 25.44
N SER A 122 -1.44 -7.37 24.77
CA SER A 122 -0.92 -8.60 25.38
C SER A 122 0.35 -9.05 24.67
N VAL A 123 1.39 -9.37 25.44
CA VAL A 123 2.69 -9.77 24.90
C VAL A 123 2.59 -11.14 24.25
N GLU A 124 2.94 -11.24 22.97
CA GLU A 124 3.14 -12.54 22.30
C GLU A 124 4.61 -12.95 22.46
N GLN A 125 5.51 -12.06 22.03
CA GLN A 125 6.94 -12.28 22.04
C GLN A 125 7.64 -10.93 22.16
N VAL A 126 8.73 -10.88 22.91
CA VAL A 126 9.58 -9.71 23.01
C VAL A 126 10.89 -10.00 22.33
N SER A 127 11.34 -9.09 21.46
CA SER A 127 12.72 -9.08 20.99
C SER A 127 13.46 -8.01 21.78
N LEU A 128 14.36 -8.44 22.68
CA LEU A 128 15.29 -7.56 23.39
C LEU A 128 16.44 -7.16 22.46
N THR A 129 16.09 -6.61 21.31
CA THR A 129 17.04 -6.00 20.38
C THR A 129 17.09 -4.50 20.64
N PRO A 130 18.20 -3.80 20.29
CA PRO A 130 18.29 -2.34 20.41
C PRO A 130 17.18 -1.59 19.67
N GLU A 131 16.56 -2.23 18.68
CA GLU A 131 15.43 -1.69 17.92
C GLU A 131 14.11 -1.68 18.70
N GLY A 132 14.05 -2.29 19.88
CA GLY A 132 12.87 -2.27 20.75
C GLY A 132 11.63 -2.89 20.09
N LYS A 133 11.76 -3.96 19.30
CA LYS A 133 10.61 -4.56 18.58
C LYS A 133 9.87 -5.59 19.43
N TRP A 134 8.59 -5.34 19.68
CA TRP A 134 7.71 -6.18 20.47
C TRP A 134 6.59 -6.75 19.60
N ARG A 135 6.31 -8.05 19.72
CA ARG A 135 5.12 -8.67 19.13
C ARG A 135 4.01 -8.70 20.17
N VAL A 136 2.91 -8.02 19.87
CA VAL A 136 1.80 -7.85 20.80
C VAL A 136 0.45 -8.07 20.12
N TYR A 137 -0.52 -8.59 20.87
CA TYR A 137 -1.93 -8.56 20.51
C TYR A 137 -2.54 -7.25 20.99
N VAL A 138 -2.98 -6.40 20.08
CA VAL A 138 -3.81 -5.23 20.43
C VAL A 138 -5.24 -5.72 20.69
N HIS A 139 -5.86 -5.28 21.78
CA HIS A 139 -7.23 -5.69 22.09
C HIS A 139 -8.19 -5.39 20.92
N GLY A 140 -8.96 -6.39 20.50
CA GLY A 140 -9.82 -6.32 19.31
C GLY A 140 -9.17 -6.81 18.01
N HIS A 141 -7.85 -7.02 17.98
CA HIS A 141 -7.16 -7.59 16.82
C HIS A 141 -7.03 -9.11 16.94
N LYS A 142 -7.25 -9.83 15.82
CA LYS A 142 -7.14 -11.30 15.77
C LYS A 142 -5.70 -11.82 15.61
N ARG A 143 -4.77 -10.95 15.21
CA ARG A 143 -3.37 -11.28 14.93
C ARG A 143 -2.47 -10.36 15.72
N ALA A 144 -1.34 -10.88 16.18
CA ALA A 144 -0.29 -10.07 16.76
C ALA A 144 0.31 -9.12 15.72
N VAL A 145 0.70 -7.94 16.18
CA VAL A 145 1.40 -6.92 15.39
C VAL A 145 2.77 -6.70 15.99
N THR A 146 3.71 -6.27 15.16
CA THR A 146 5.00 -5.77 15.63
C THR A 146 4.84 -4.29 15.96
N ALA A 147 5.16 -3.94 17.20
CA ALA A 147 5.22 -2.56 17.68
C ALA A 147 6.65 -2.20 18.11
N THR A 148 7.04 -0.96 17.89
CA THR A 148 8.32 -0.42 18.39
C THR A 148 8.10 0.20 19.76
N MET A 149 8.84 -0.25 20.77
CA MET A 149 8.88 0.33 22.10
C MET A 149 9.87 1.50 22.10
N VAL A 150 9.37 2.71 22.39
CA VAL A 150 10.20 3.91 22.55
C VAL A 150 10.16 4.48 23.97
N ASP A 151 9.49 3.79 24.90
CA ASP A 151 9.52 4.10 26.33
C ASP A 151 10.87 3.70 26.94
N GLU A 152 11.83 4.62 26.92
CA GLU A 152 13.16 4.42 27.49
C GLU A 152 13.11 4.12 29.00
N ALA A 153 12.19 4.74 29.74
CA ALA A 153 12.08 4.54 31.18
C ALA A 153 11.64 3.11 31.50
N PHE A 154 10.69 2.57 30.73
CA PHE A 154 10.27 1.18 30.86
C PHE A 154 11.36 0.20 30.41
N GLN A 155 12.06 0.48 29.30
CA GLN A 155 13.18 -0.34 28.85
C GLN A 155 14.31 -0.41 29.88
N ASN A 156 14.69 0.72 30.46
CA ASN A 156 15.70 0.77 31.53
C ASN A 156 15.29 -0.08 32.74
N ARG A 157 13.99 -0.09 33.11
CA ARG A 157 13.49 -0.95 34.19
C ARG A 157 13.57 -2.44 33.85
N ILE A 158 13.40 -2.80 32.59
CA ILE A 158 13.59 -4.19 32.12
C ILE A 158 15.08 -4.56 32.17
N ASP A 159 15.95 -3.70 31.64
CA ASP A 159 17.39 -3.96 31.56
C ASP A 159 18.01 -4.09 32.96
N GLN A 160 17.48 -3.35 33.93
CA GLN A 160 17.86 -3.45 35.35
C GLN A 160 17.21 -4.62 36.08
N GLY A 161 16.35 -5.42 35.43
CA GLY A 161 15.62 -6.53 36.02
C GLY A 161 14.54 -6.12 37.03
N ALA A 162 14.18 -4.82 37.10
CA ALA A 162 13.14 -4.30 37.98
C ALA A 162 11.72 -4.65 37.48
N VAL A 163 11.59 -5.00 36.21
CA VAL A 163 10.37 -5.50 35.59
C VAL A 163 10.71 -6.75 34.80
N THR A 164 9.91 -7.80 34.96
CA THR A 164 9.99 -9.01 34.13
C THR A 164 8.74 -9.11 33.28
N PHE A 165 8.84 -9.69 32.10
CA PHE A 165 7.69 -9.95 31.24
C PHE A 165 7.63 -11.41 30.84
N ARG A 166 6.43 -11.90 30.57
CA ARG A 166 6.15 -13.25 30.08
C ARG A 166 5.20 -13.18 28.90
N THR A 167 5.21 -14.23 28.10
CA THR A 167 4.16 -14.42 27.10
C THR A 167 2.79 -14.36 27.78
N LYS A 168 1.85 -13.66 27.15
CA LYS A 168 0.50 -13.30 27.61
C LYS A 168 0.39 -12.15 28.60
N ASP A 169 1.48 -11.62 29.14
CA ASP A 169 1.41 -10.44 30.01
C ASP A 169 0.64 -9.30 29.37
N LYS A 170 -0.12 -8.58 30.19
CA LYS A 170 -0.96 -7.48 29.74
C LYS A 170 -0.33 -6.14 30.09
N MET A 171 -0.50 -5.19 29.18
CA MET A 171 -0.02 -3.83 29.38
C MET A 171 -1.08 -2.84 28.93
N GLU A 172 -1.29 -1.81 29.75
CA GLU A 172 -1.97 -0.59 29.34
C GLU A 172 -0.89 0.35 28.80
N VAL A 173 -1.00 0.71 27.52
CA VAL A 173 0.04 1.45 26.80
C VAL A 173 -0.55 2.63 26.05
N LEU A 174 0.22 3.70 25.94
CA LEU A 174 -0.05 4.74 24.95
C LEU A 174 0.48 4.27 23.60
N LEU A 175 -0.44 3.84 22.72
CA LEU A 175 -0.12 3.25 21.42
C LEU A 175 -0.41 4.26 20.32
N GLU A 176 0.57 4.50 19.46
CA GLU A 176 0.38 5.16 18.17
C GLU A 176 0.21 4.10 17.09
N LYS A 177 -0.74 4.33 16.18
CA LYS A 177 -0.88 3.61 14.92
C LYS A 177 -0.81 4.60 13.78
N ASP A 178 0.12 4.35 12.85
CA ASP A 178 0.23 5.09 11.61
C ASP A 178 -0.02 4.14 10.43
N VAL A 179 -0.95 4.51 9.55
CA VAL A 179 -1.29 3.73 8.36
C VAL A 179 -0.93 4.53 7.13
N THR A 180 0.10 4.09 6.43
CA THR A 180 0.49 4.68 5.16
C THR A 180 0.15 3.77 4.00
N ARG A 181 -0.15 4.37 2.85
CA ARG A 181 -0.34 3.67 1.59
C ARG A 181 0.65 4.19 0.57
N LYS A 182 1.38 3.26 -0.06
CA LYS A 182 2.22 3.54 -1.22
C LYS A 182 1.81 2.64 -2.37
N GLY A 183 1.11 3.20 -3.34
CA GLY A 183 0.47 2.45 -4.42
C GLY A 183 -0.57 1.47 -3.89
N VAL A 184 -0.29 0.18 -4.03
CA VAL A 184 -1.14 -0.95 -3.59
C VAL A 184 -0.85 -1.41 -2.16
N ARG A 185 0.26 -0.97 -1.58
CA ARG A 185 0.77 -1.52 -0.32
C ARG A 185 0.32 -0.64 0.82
N LYS A 186 -0.48 -1.21 1.72
CA LYS A 186 -0.76 -0.64 3.04
C LYS A 186 0.30 -1.10 4.03
N THR A 187 0.86 -0.16 4.77
CA THR A 187 1.78 -0.42 5.88
C THR A 187 1.13 0.09 7.14
N ASN A 188 1.00 -0.78 8.14
CA ASN A 188 0.59 -0.38 9.49
C ASN A 188 1.82 -0.37 10.37
N THR A 189 2.15 0.78 10.93
CA THR A 189 3.22 0.94 11.91
C THR A 189 2.60 1.16 13.28
N TYR A 190 3.15 0.48 14.29
CA TYR A 190 2.70 0.60 15.68
C TYR A 190 3.86 1.03 16.55
N THR A 191 3.64 2.02 17.40
CA THR A 191 4.66 2.55 18.32
C THR A 191 4.10 2.65 19.73
N ILE A 192 4.74 1.99 20.68
CA ILE A 192 4.42 2.09 22.11
C ILE A 192 5.25 3.24 22.69
N HIS A 193 4.59 4.35 22.96
CA HIS A 193 5.22 5.55 23.53
C HIS A 193 5.43 5.44 25.03
N LYS A 194 4.50 4.76 25.71
CA LYS A 194 4.51 4.65 27.17
C LYS A 194 3.82 3.39 27.64
N VAL A 195 4.41 2.73 28.64
CA VAL A 195 3.75 1.67 29.40
C VAL A 195 3.20 2.23 30.71
N ASN A 196 1.88 2.46 30.75
CA ASN A 196 1.20 3.03 31.92
C ASN A 196 1.07 2.01 33.05
N LYS A 197 0.71 0.77 32.70
CA LYS A 197 0.59 -0.35 33.63
C LYS A 197 1.00 -1.65 32.95
N HIS A 198 1.58 -2.57 33.73
CA HIS A 198 1.93 -3.92 33.32
C HIS A 198 1.49 -4.89 34.42
N TRP A 199 0.90 -6.01 34.03
CA TRP A 199 0.51 -7.07 34.96
C TRP A 199 0.61 -8.45 34.31
N HIS A 200 0.92 -9.43 35.15
CA HIS A 200 0.88 -10.83 34.78
C HIS A 200 -0.57 -11.32 34.73
N VAL A 201 -0.89 -12.23 33.81
CA VAL A 201 -2.26 -12.75 33.67
C VAL A 201 -2.69 -13.60 34.87
N ASP A 202 -1.74 -14.05 35.68
CA ASP A 202 -1.98 -14.88 36.87
C ASP A 202 -2.23 -14.07 38.15
N GLN A 203 -2.37 -12.74 38.04
CA GLN A 203 -2.67 -11.79 39.13
C GLN A 203 -3.94 -11.00 38.83
#